data_AF-A0A6P6C4P9-F1
#
_entry.id   AF-A0A6P6C4P9-F1
#
_cell.length_a   1.000
_cell.length_b   1.000
_cell.length_c   1.000
_cell.angle_alpha   90.00
_cell.angle_beta   90.00
_cell.angle_gamma   90.00
#
_symmetry.space_group_name_H-M   'P 1'
#
loop_
_entity.id
_entity.type
_entity.pdbx_description
1 polymer ?
#
loop_
_entity_poly.entity_id
_entity_poly.type
_entity_poly.pdbx_seq_one_letter_code
_entity_poly.pdbx_strand_id
1 'polypeptide(L)'
;MPNPQVPLIPGQFRAMPTDHLKYFVPLRLSQRAVHLSRVPQCRPQAVRLGIPAPSFLPPTRIPAHANRPAPSPYPISPSHCRKFYYITLLRDPVSRYLSEWRHVQRGATWKTSLHMCDGRTPTPEELPPCYEGTDWSGCTLQEFMDCPYNLANNRQVRMLADLSLVGCYNLSFIPEGKRAQLLLESAKKNLRGMAFFGLTEFQRKTQYLFERTFNLKFIRPFMQYNSTRAGGVEVDEDTIRHIEELNDLDMQLYDYAKDLFQQRYQYKRQLERREQRLKSREERLLHRTKEVLPREDTEEPGRVPTEDYMSHIIEKW
;
A
#
# COMPACT_ATOMS: atom_id res chain seq x y z
N MET A 1 4.36 33.77 -27.39
CA MET A 1 4.19 32.41 -27.93
C MET A 1 3.87 31.46 -26.77
N PRO A 2 2.60 31.11 -26.52
CA PRO A 2 2.25 30.21 -25.44
C PRO A 2 2.51 28.75 -25.86
N ASN A 3 3.23 28.03 -25.00
CA ASN A 3 3.61 26.63 -25.19
C ASN A 3 2.36 25.72 -25.04
N PRO A 4 2.09 24.78 -25.97
CA PRO A 4 0.86 23.99 -25.91
C PRO A 4 0.91 22.97 -24.76
N GLN A 5 -0.12 23.02 -23.92
CA GLN A 5 -0.36 22.03 -22.87
C GLN A 5 -0.68 20.68 -23.51
N VAL A 6 0.18 19.69 -23.27
CA VAL A 6 -0.08 18.29 -23.60
C VAL A 6 -1.08 17.72 -22.57
N PRO A 7 -2.21 17.13 -22.99
CA PRO A 7 -3.21 16.60 -22.06
C PRO A 7 -2.70 15.33 -21.37
N LEU A 8 -2.89 15.27 -20.04
CA LEU A 8 -2.60 14.12 -19.20
C LEU A 8 -3.62 13.00 -19.46
N ILE A 9 -3.17 11.90 -20.06
CA ILE A 9 -3.92 10.65 -20.15
C ILE A 9 -3.93 9.97 -18.77
N PRO A 10 -5.10 9.54 -18.23
CA PRO A 10 -5.14 8.82 -16.96
C PRO A 10 -4.68 7.37 -17.15
N GLY A 11 -3.73 6.91 -16.32
CA GLY A 11 -3.40 5.47 -16.22
C GLY A 11 -1.92 5.06 -16.31
N GLN A 12 -0.97 5.99 -16.39
CA GLN A 12 0.46 5.65 -16.32
C GLN A 12 1.08 6.13 -15.00
N PHE A 13 1.51 5.19 -14.16
CA PHE A 13 2.57 5.47 -13.18
C PHE A 13 3.83 5.80 -13.99
N ARG A 14 4.26 7.07 -13.97
CA ARG A 14 5.53 7.49 -14.56
C ARG A 14 6.66 6.72 -13.87
N ALA A 15 7.33 5.85 -14.62
CA ALA A 15 8.62 5.31 -14.24
C ALA A 15 9.63 6.47 -14.15
N MET A 16 10.28 6.61 -12.99
CA MET A 16 11.41 7.53 -12.83
C MET A 16 12.64 6.98 -13.58
N PRO A 17 13.50 7.84 -14.16
CA PRO A 17 14.68 7.41 -14.90
C PRO A 17 15.66 6.61 -14.02
N THR A 18 16.17 5.52 -14.59
CA THR A 18 17.15 4.64 -13.97
C THR A 18 18.56 5.16 -14.23
N ASP A 19 19.04 6.07 -13.39
CA ASP A 19 20.47 6.25 -13.15
C ASP A 19 20.65 6.66 -11.68
N HIS A 20 21.62 6.03 -10.99
CA HIS A 20 21.83 5.96 -9.53
C HIS A 20 21.20 4.76 -8.79
N LEU A 21 21.43 3.53 -9.27
CA LEU A 21 21.17 2.27 -8.56
C LEU A 21 22.26 1.87 -7.55
N LYS A 22 22.89 2.83 -6.84
CA LYS A 22 23.83 2.56 -5.74
C LYS A 22 23.30 2.91 -4.35
N TYR A 23 22.03 3.32 -4.25
CA TYR A 23 21.44 3.76 -3.00
C TYR A 23 20.01 3.22 -2.85
N PHE A 24 19.88 1.97 -2.41
CA PHE A 24 18.70 1.55 -1.65
C PHE A 24 18.81 2.13 -0.22
N VAL A 25 18.85 3.47 -0.17
CA VAL A 25 18.39 4.23 1.00
C VAL A 25 16.89 3.93 1.07
N PRO A 26 16.30 3.66 2.26
CA PRO A 26 14.85 3.49 2.36
C PRO A 26 14.21 4.61 1.57
N LEU A 27 13.35 4.22 0.63
CA LEU A 27 12.56 5.11 -0.21
C LEU A 27 12.33 6.40 0.56
N ARG A 28 12.68 7.55 -0.05
CA ARG A 28 12.09 8.83 0.29
C ARG A 28 10.58 8.70 0.06
N LEU A 29 9.88 7.95 0.90
CA LEU A 29 8.54 8.27 1.33
C LEU A 29 8.75 9.59 2.05
N SER A 30 8.62 10.66 1.26
CA SER A 30 8.23 11.95 1.78
C SER A 30 7.20 11.67 2.87
N GLN A 31 7.48 12.10 4.09
CA GLN A 31 6.52 12.17 5.18
C GLN A 31 5.44 13.22 4.83
N ARG A 32 4.85 13.15 3.64
CA ARG A 32 3.46 13.52 3.47
C ARG A 32 2.73 12.51 4.33
N ALA A 33 2.45 12.93 5.57
CA ALA A 33 1.48 12.31 6.44
C ALA A 33 0.31 11.89 5.55
N VAL A 34 0.21 10.58 5.34
CA VAL A 34 -0.96 10.04 4.69
C VAL A 34 -2.07 10.31 5.69
N HIS A 35 -2.98 11.17 5.30
CA HIS A 35 -4.14 11.53 6.09
C HIS A 35 -4.90 10.23 6.38
N LEU A 36 -4.68 9.64 7.57
CA LEU A 36 -5.58 8.68 8.19
C LEU A 36 -6.73 9.45 8.83
N SER A 37 -7.27 10.44 8.13
CA SER A 37 -8.59 10.97 8.44
C SER A 37 -9.56 9.94 7.91
N ARG A 38 -10.39 9.41 8.82
CA ARG A 38 -11.64 8.67 8.60
C ARG A 38 -11.90 8.24 7.15
N VAL A 39 -12.10 6.94 6.94
CA VAL A 39 -12.80 6.39 5.77
C VAL A 39 -13.90 7.39 5.37
N PRO A 40 -13.87 7.97 4.16
CA PRO A 40 -14.86 8.97 3.79
C PRO A 40 -16.21 8.24 3.73
N GLN A 41 -16.99 8.35 4.80
CA GLN A 41 -18.42 8.12 4.72
C GLN A 41 -18.96 9.22 3.83
N CYS A 42 -19.42 8.85 2.64
CA CYS A 42 -20.20 9.70 1.77
C CYS A 42 -21.41 10.24 2.55
N ARG A 43 -21.28 11.43 3.15
CA ARG A 43 -22.44 12.23 3.55
C ARG A 43 -22.76 13.15 2.39
N PRO A 44 -24.00 13.15 1.87
CA PRO A 44 -24.40 14.15 0.90
C PRO A 44 -24.30 15.53 1.56
N GLN A 45 -23.43 16.39 1.01
CA GLN A 45 -23.44 17.81 1.35
C GLN A 45 -24.70 18.42 0.73
N ALA A 46 -25.70 18.69 1.57
CA ALA A 46 -26.77 19.60 1.19
C ALA A 46 -26.17 21.00 1.10
N VAL A 47 -26.14 21.57 -0.10
CA VAL A 47 -25.81 22.98 -0.33
C VAL A 47 -26.92 23.82 0.32
N ARG A 48 -26.67 24.40 1.49
CA ARG A 48 -27.51 25.48 2.03
C ARG A 48 -27.17 26.76 1.25
N LEU A 49 -28.02 27.11 0.28
CA LEU A 49 -28.05 28.47 -0.24
C LEU A 49 -28.58 29.38 0.87
N GLY A 50 -27.72 30.23 1.41
CA GLY A 50 -28.10 31.29 2.34
C GLY A 50 -28.78 32.41 1.57
N ILE A 51 -30.09 32.55 1.75
CA ILE A 51 -30.83 33.75 1.37
C ILE A 51 -31.16 34.50 2.68
N PRO A 52 -30.82 35.79 2.82
CA PRO A 52 -31.16 36.56 4.02
C PRO A 52 -32.65 36.91 4.01
N ALA A 53 -33.26 36.85 5.20
CA ALA A 53 -34.67 37.20 5.43
C ALA A 53 -34.90 38.72 5.47
N PRO A 54 -36.10 39.19 5.11
CA PRO A 54 -36.68 40.37 5.72
C PRO A 54 -37.93 40.07 6.54
N SER A 55 -38.10 40.95 7.50
CA SER A 55 -39.00 41.05 8.66
C SER A 55 -40.51 41.23 8.39
N PHE A 56 -41.31 40.68 9.33
CA PHE A 56 -42.61 41.11 9.90
C PHE A 56 -43.91 41.19 9.03
N LEU A 57 -44.90 40.32 9.33
CA LEU A 57 -46.29 40.60 9.82
C LEU A 57 -47.21 39.31 9.79
N PRO A 58 -48.36 39.26 10.54
CA PRO A 58 -49.00 38.03 11.07
C PRO A 58 -50.12 37.41 10.17
N PRO A 59 -50.77 36.28 10.55
CA PRO A 59 -51.23 35.28 9.59
C PRO A 59 -52.67 35.45 9.11
N THR A 60 -52.89 35.31 7.81
CA THR A 60 -54.21 35.04 7.21
C THR A 60 -54.23 33.64 6.59
N ARG A 61 -55.25 32.86 6.96
CA ARG A 61 -55.54 31.50 6.49
C ARG A 61 -56.02 31.50 5.03
N ILE A 62 -55.37 30.79 4.13
CA ILE A 62 -55.93 30.27 2.84
C ILE A 62 -55.25 28.91 2.50
N PRO A 63 -55.96 27.94 1.88
CA PRO A 63 -55.72 26.51 2.08
C PRO A 63 -54.65 25.87 1.19
N ALA A 64 -54.27 24.66 1.62
CA ALA A 64 -53.36 23.75 0.97
C ALA A 64 -53.78 23.41 -0.47
N HIS A 65 -52.99 23.79 -1.46
CA HIS A 65 -52.79 23.00 -2.67
C HIS A 65 -51.48 23.40 -3.38
N ALA A 66 -50.75 22.36 -3.78
CA ALA A 66 -49.75 22.33 -4.84
C ALA A 66 -48.51 23.25 -4.72
N ASN A 67 -47.36 22.65 -4.37
CA ASN A 67 -46.10 22.82 -5.08
C ASN A 67 -45.08 21.76 -4.61
N ARG A 68 -45.16 20.55 -5.19
CA ARG A 68 -44.00 19.66 -5.22
C ARG A 68 -43.10 20.18 -6.37
N PRO A 69 -41.83 20.54 -6.13
CA PRO A 69 -40.93 20.82 -7.24
C PRO A 69 -40.79 19.55 -8.10
N ALA A 70 -40.96 19.71 -9.41
CA ALA A 70 -40.80 18.63 -10.37
C ALA A 70 -39.41 17.97 -10.22
N PRO A 71 -39.31 16.63 -10.29
CA PRO A 71 -38.02 15.97 -10.26
C PRO A 71 -37.20 16.40 -11.49
N SER A 72 -35.98 16.86 -11.24
CA SER A 72 -35.00 17.18 -12.28
C SER A 72 -34.83 15.99 -13.25
N PRO A 73 -34.88 16.20 -14.57
CA PRO A 73 -34.77 15.12 -15.57
C PRO A 73 -33.32 14.61 -15.73
N TYR A 74 -32.37 15.13 -14.96
CA TYR A 74 -30.98 14.70 -15.03
C TYR A 74 -30.71 13.62 -13.98
N PRO A 75 -30.34 12.38 -14.38
CA PRO A 75 -29.90 11.39 -13.42
C PRO A 75 -28.70 11.95 -12.66
N ILE A 76 -28.82 12.02 -11.33
CA ILE A 76 -27.70 12.30 -10.45
C ILE A 76 -26.67 11.21 -10.72
N SER A 77 -25.61 11.56 -11.45
CA SER A 77 -24.53 10.63 -11.73
C SER A 77 -23.97 10.15 -10.40
N PRO A 78 -23.72 8.84 -10.20
CA PRO A 78 -23.05 8.39 -9.01
C PRO A 78 -21.71 9.12 -8.97
N SER A 79 -21.54 9.98 -7.97
CA SER A 79 -20.25 10.59 -7.65
C SER A 79 -19.25 9.44 -7.59
N HIS A 80 -18.35 9.35 -8.58
CA HIS A 80 -17.40 8.26 -8.67
C HIS A 80 -16.52 8.33 -7.43
N CYS A 81 -16.82 7.51 -6.44
CA CYS A 81 -16.06 7.45 -5.21
C CYS A 81 -14.67 6.94 -5.58
N ARG A 82 -13.67 7.83 -5.51
CA ARG A 82 -12.29 7.48 -5.85
C ARG A 82 -11.82 6.41 -4.87
N LYS A 83 -11.31 5.30 -5.40
CA LYS A 83 -10.73 4.21 -4.60
C LYS A 83 -9.25 4.53 -4.36
N PHE A 84 -8.84 4.55 -3.10
CA PHE A 84 -7.45 4.72 -2.70
C PHE A 84 -6.92 3.39 -2.15
N TYR A 85 -5.79 2.93 -2.69
CA TYR A 85 -5.11 1.72 -2.25
C TYR A 85 -3.85 2.11 -1.48
N TYR A 86 -3.93 2.00 -0.15
CA TYR A 86 -2.78 2.27 0.71
C TYR A 86 -1.81 1.10 0.69
N ILE A 87 -0.52 1.43 0.61
CA ILE A 87 0.59 0.49 0.68
C ILE A 87 1.68 1.00 1.61
N THR A 88 2.43 0.09 2.24
CA THR A 88 3.58 0.46 3.07
C THR A 88 4.67 -0.62 3.07
N LEU A 89 5.83 -0.31 3.65
CA LEU A 89 6.91 -1.26 3.94
C LEU A 89 7.28 -1.17 5.42
N LEU A 90 7.48 -2.31 6.05
CA LEU A 90 7.96 -2.43 7.43
C LEU A 90 9.34 -3.06 7.49
N ARG A 91 10.03 -2.81 8.58
CA ARG A 91 11.36 -3.32 8.89
C ARG A 91 11.43 -3.71 10.36
N ASP A 92 12.26 -4.71 10.64
CA ASP A 92 12.67 -5.10 11.98
C ASP A 92 12.99 -3.85 12.82
N PRO A 93 12.35 -3.67 13.99
CA PRO A 93 12.42 -2.42 14.74
C PRO A 93 13.83 -2.02 15.15
N VAL A 94 14.65 -2.96 15.61
CA VAL A 94 16.06 -2.69 16.00
C VAL A 94 16.84 -2.22 14.78
N SER A 95 16.78 -2.97 13.68
CA SER A 95 17.45 -2.62 12.43
C SER A 95 16.98 -1.29 11.85
N ARG A 96 15.68 -0.98 11.98
CA ARG A 96 15.09 0.29 11.57
C ARG A 96 15.60 1.44 12.45
N TYR A 97 15.58 1.26 13.77
CA TYR A 97 16.01 2.26 14.76
C TYR A 97 17.47 2.65 14.55
N LEU A 98 18.37 1.66 14.47
CA LEU A 98 19.81 1.88 14.20
C LEU A 98 20.04 2.54 12.83
N SER A 99 19.27 2.15 11.81
CA SER A 99 19.35 2.77 10.49
C SER A 99 18.95 4.25 10.52
N GLU A 100 17.98 4.59 11.36
CA GLU A 100 17.49 5.95 11.52
C GLU A 100 18.49 6.80 12.30
N TRP A 101 19.00 6.30 13.42
CA TRP A 101 20.09 6.93 14.18
C TRP A 101 21.26 7.28 13.26
N ARG A 102 21.77 6.33 12.46
CA ARG A 102 22.85 6.61 11.50
C ARG A 102 22.49 7.66 10.45
N HIS A 103 21.21 7.83 10.12
CA HIS A 103 20.76 8.87 9.20
C HIS A 103 20.74 10.23 9.90
N VAL A 104 20.23 10.29 11.13
CA VAL A 104 20.18 11.48 11.97
C VAL A 104 21.59 11.98 12.31
N GLN A 105 22.49 11.08 12.67
CA GLN A 105 23.91 11.35 12.90
C GLN A 105 24.59 12.05 11.70
N ARG A 106 24.06 11.86 10.48
CA ARG A 106 24.53 12.52 9.24
C ARG A 106 23.71 13.75 8.83
N GLY A 107 22.88 14.30 9.73
CA GLY A 107 22.13 15.54 9.53
C GLY A 107 20.66 15.38 9.12
N ALA A 108 20.09 14.17 9.13
CA ALA A 108 18.66 14.03 8.88
C ALA A 108 17.83 14.47 10.10
N THR A 109 16.80 15.27 9.85
CA THR A 109 15.88 15.76 10.92
C THR A 109 14.42 15.50 10.59
N TRP A 110 14.04 15.56 9.31
CA TRP A 110 12.64 15.61 8.87
C TRP A 110 11.82 16.73 9.53
N LYS A 111 12.46 17.81 9.97
CA LYS A 111 11.84 18.93 10.72
C LYS A 111 10.71 19.68 9.99
N THR A 112 10.57 19.48 8.67
CA THR A 112 9.49 20.07 7.86
C THR A 112 8.22 19.20 7.83
N SER A 113 8.21 18.07 8.54
CA SER A 113 7.04 17.22 8.68
C SER A 113 5.95 17.91 9.50
N LEU A 114 4.74 17.94 8.94
CA LEU A 114 3.64 18.71 9.53
C LEU A 114 3.03 18.07 10.78
N HIS A 115 3.10 16.74 10.90
CA HIS A 115 2.47 16.01 12.01
C HIS A 115 0.97 16.34 12.21
N MET A 116 0.25 16.55 11.11
CA MET A 116 -1.17 16.92 11.14
C MET A 116 -2.02 15.84 11.84
N CYS A 117 -2.76 16.25 12.87
CA CYS A 117 -3.75 15.44 13.57
C CYS A 117 -4.90 16.34 14.00
N ASP A 118 -6.14 15.88 13.84
CA ASP A 118 -7.37 16.65 14.11
C ASP A 118 -7.38 18.08 13.54
N GLY A 119 -6.81 18.24 12.34
CA GLY A 119 -6.83 19.51 11.60
C GLY A 119 -5.78 20.54 12.03
N ARG A 120 -4.85 20.20 12.93
CA ARG A 120 -3.75 21.09 13.35
C ARG A 120 -2.40 20.39 13.43
N THR A 121 -1.32 21.17 13.49
CA THR A 121 0.03 20.69 13.83
C THR A 121 0.24 20.69 15.34
N PRO A 122 1.11 19.83 15.90
CA PRO A 122 1.46 19.85 17.32
C PRO A 122 2.22 21.12 17.68
N THR A 123 2.12 21.55 18.93
CA THR A 123 2.94 22.64 19.47
C THR A 123 4.33 22.13 19.89
N PRO A 124 5.34 23.02 20.06
CA PRO A 124 6.64 22.62 20.58
C PRO A 124 6.60 21.98 21.98
N GLU A 125 5.57 22.29 22.79
CA GLU A 125 5.37 21.67 24.10
C GLU A 125 4.81 20.24 23.97
N GLU A 126 3.96 19.98 22.97
CA GLU A 126 3.43 18.64 22.68
C GLU A 126 4.46 17.74 21.99
N LEU A 127 5.41 18.34 21.27
CA LEU A 127 6.42 17.62 20.48
C LEU A 127 7.75 18.39 20.48
N PRO A 128 8.48 18.40 21.62
CA PRO A 128 9.75 19.11 21.71
C PRO A 128 10.85 18.40 20.91
N PRO A 129 11.81 19.16 20.35
CA PRO A 129 12.94 18.59 19.63
C PRO A 129 13.93 17.91 20.59
N CYS A 130 14.67 16.91 20.09
CA CYS A 130 15.76 16.26 20.83
C CYS A 130 17.12 16.96 20.66
N TYR A 131 17.17 18.05 19.91
CA TYR A 131 18.42 18.73 19.55
C TYR A 131 18.21 20.24 19.52
N GLU A 132 19.29 20.95 19.79
CA GLU A 132 19.36 22.39 19.67
C GLU A 132 19.93 22.78 18.29
N GLY A 133 19.51 23.93 17.76
CA GLY A 133 20.02 24.46 16.50
C GLY A 133 19.45 23.80 15.24
N THR A 134 20.30 23.53 14.25
CA THR A 134 19.84 23.22 12.87
C THR A 134 19.49 21.75 12.65
N ASP A 135 20.23 20.84 13.27
CA ASP A 135 20.09 19.38 13.17
C ASP A 135 20.76 18.66 14.36
N TRP A 136 20.68 17.34 14.35
CA TRP A 136 21.26 16.46 15.36
C TRP A 136 22.47 15.68 14.81
N SER A 137 23.27 16.33 13.96
CA SER A 137 24.47 15.72 13.39
C SER A 137 25.50 15.39 14.47
N GLY A 138 26.21 14.27 14.28
CA GLY A 138 27.21 13.81 15.24
C GLY A 138 26.67 13.12 16.50
N CYS A 139 25.35 13.09 16.73
CA CYS A 139 24.80 12.43 17.93
C CYS A 139 25.26 10.97 18.08
N THR A 140 25.60 10.62 19.31
CA THR A 140 25.93 9.26 19.71
C THR A 140 24.66 8.40 19.78
N LEU A 141 24.81 7.08 19.82
CA LEU A 141 23.66 6.19 19.99
C LEU A 141 23.00 6.39 21.36
N GLN A 142 23.79 6.65 22.40
CA GLN A 142 23.31 6.91 23.75
C GLN A 142 22.43 8.16 23.81
N GLU A 143 22.91 9.31 23.31
CA GLU A 143 22.11 10.55 23.24
C GLU A 143 20.82 10.35 22.43
N PHE A 144 20.88 9.52 21.38
CA PHE A 144 19.72 9.20 20.56
C PHE A 144 18.67 8.38 21.34
N MET A 145 19.09 7.44 22.18
CA MET A 145 18.21 6.64 23.04
C MET A 145 17.68 7.42 24.24
N ASP A 146 18.49 8.32 24.81
CA ASP A 146 18.16 9.04 26.03
C ASP A 146 17.09 10.12 25.85
N CYS A 147 16.84 10.59 24.61
CA CYS A 147 15.80 11.57 24.38
C CYS A 147 14.38 10.95 24.47
N PRO A 148 13.55 11.31 25.46
CA PRO A 148 12.22 10.73 25.63
C PRO A 148 11.24 11.11 24.51
N TYR A 149 11.51 12.21 23.81
CA TYR A 149 10.69 12.73 22.71
C TYR A 149 11.15 12.25 21.33
N ASN A 150 12.10 11.32 21.27
CA ASN A 150 12.64 10.85 20.01
C ASN A 150 11.55 10.17 19.16
N LEU A 151 11.24 10.76 18.01
CA LEU A 151 10.27 10.23 17.06
C LEU A 151 10.72 8.92 16.40
N ALA A 152 11.95 8.47 16.61
CA ALA A 152 12.37 7.13 16.27
C ALA A 152 11.67 6.06 17.12
N ASN A 153 11.31 6.35 18.37
CA ASN A 153 10.64 5.41 19.26
C ASN A 153 9.25 5.07 18.72
N ASN A 154 8.95 3.78 18.60
CA ASN A 154 7.67 3.25 18.12
C ASN A 154 7.15 3.92 16.84
N ARG A 155 8.07 4.24 15.92
CA ARG A 155 7.76 5.01 14.70
C ARG A 155 6.74 4.30 13.82
N GLN A 156 6.86 2.99 13.62
CA GLN A 156 5.99 2.25 12.71
C GLN A 156 4.55 2.23 13.24
N VAL A 157 4.37 1.95 14.54
CA VAL A 157 3.06 2.01 15.21
C VAL A 157 2.49 3.43 15.13
N ARG A 158 3.26 4.45 15.53
CA ARG A 158 2.78 5.84 15.53
C ARG A 158 2.36 6.32 14.13
N MET A 159 3.09 5.91 13.09
CA MET A 159 2.79 6.34 11.71
C MET A 159 1.67 5.53 11.04
N LEU A 160 1.32 4.35 11.57
CA LEU A 160 0.24 3.51 11.05
C LEU A 160 -1.06 3.63 11.84
N ALA A 161 -1.00 4.07 13.09
CA ALA A 161 -2.16 4.27 13.94
C ALA A 161 -2.94 5.54 13.56
N ASP A 162 -4.23 5.53 13.85
CA ASP A 162 -5.05 6.74 13.97
C ASP A 162 -4.74 7.41 15.32
N LEU A 163 -4.01 8.53 15.27
CA LEU A 163 -3.60 9.28 16.47
C LEU A 163 -4.74 10.06 17.13
N SER A 164 -5.86 10.31 16.42
CA SER A 164 -7.03 11.00 17.02
C SER A 164 -7.63 10.20 18.17
N LEU A 165 -7.50 8.87 18.14
CA LEU A 165 -7.96 7.95 19.19
C LEU A 165 -7.30 8.19 20.55
N VAL A 166 -6.14 8.85 20.56
CA VAL A 166 -5.33 9.07 21.76
C VAL A 166 -5.06 10.54 22.04
N GLY A 167 -5.87 11.45 21.48
CA GLY A 167 -5.68 12.89 21.67
C GLY A 167 -4.43 13.42 20.95
N CYS A 168 -4.11 12.84 19.78
CA CYS A 168 -2.97 13.25 18.96
C CYS A 168 -1.64 13.18 19.73
N TYR A 169 -0.91 14.30 19.81
CA TYR A 169 0.39 14.40 20.46
C TYR A 169 0.29 14.83 21.94
N ASN A 170 -0.91 15.05 22.46
CA ASN A 170 -1.10 15.33 23.89
C ASN A 170 -0.95 14.02 24.70
N LEU A 171 0.22 13.85 25.32
CA LEU A 171 0.54 12.67 26.12
C LEU A 171 -0.30 12.57 27.41
N SER A 172 -0.78 13.70 27.93
CA SER A 172 -1.60 13.77 29.16
C SER A 172 -3.07 13.42 28.94
N PHE A 173 -3.51 13.21 27.69
CA PHE A 173 -4.92 12.96 27.38
C PHE A 173 -5.42 11.63 27.98
N ILE A 174 -4.59 10.59 27.96
CA ILE A 174 -4.92 9.26 28.48
C ILE A 174 -3.67 8.60 29.09
N PRO A 175 -3.82 7.70 30.08
CA PRO A 175 -2.70 6.98 30.68
C PRO A 175 -1.87 6.21 29.63
N GLU A 176 -0.56 6.20 29.82
CA GLU A 176 0.42 5.65 28.86
C GLU A 176 0.11 4.21 28.46
N GLY A 177 -0.16 3.31 29.42
CA GLY A 177 -0.49 1.91 29.11
C GLY A 177 -1.74 1.77 28.24
N LYS A 178 -2.76 2.63 28.46
CA LYS A 178 -3.96 2.62 27.62
C LYS A 178 -3.70 3.21 26.25
N ARG A 179 -2.88 4.27 26.18
CA ARG A 179 -2.42 4.90 24.93
C ARG A 179 -1.69 3.89 24.05
N ALA A 180 -0.71 3.19 24.62
CA ALA A 180 0.07 2.16 23.95
C ALA A 180 -0.82 1.06 23.34
N GLN A 181 -1.76 0.53 24.13
CA GLN A 181 -2.72 -0.47 23.66
C GLN A 181 -3.57 0.04 22.47
N LEU A 182 -4.12 1.25 22.57
CA LEU A 182 -4.96 1.83 21.50
C LEU A 182 -4.17 2.07 20.21
N LEU A 183 -2.93 2.56 20.33
CA LEU A 183 -2.05 2.77 19.19
C LEU A 183 -1.70 1.46 18.49
N LEU A 184 -1.32 0.42 19.25
CA LEU A 184 -0.95 -0.88 18.68
C LEU A 184 -2.13 -1.53 17.95
N GLU A 185 -3.31 -1.55 18.57
CA GLU A 185 -4.51 -2.12 17.94
C GLU A 185 -4.95 -1.34 16.70
N SER A 186 -4.86 -0.01 16.75
CA SER A 186 -5.12 0.86 15.60
C SER A 186 -4.15 0.58 14.44
N ALA A 187 -2.84 0.49 14.74
CA ALA A 187 -1.82 0.19 13.74
C ALA A 187 -2.01 -1.21 13.12
N LYS A 188 -2.28 -2.25 13.92
CA LYS A 188 -2.57 -3.61 13.43
C LYS A 188 -3.80 -3.64 12.53
N LYS A 189 -4.87 -2.94 12.92
CA LYS A 189 -6.11 -2.81 12.14
C LYS A 189 -5.86 -2.12 10.81
N ASN A 190 -5.18 -0.98 10.82
CA ASN A 190 -4.89 -0.19 9.62
C ASN A 190 -3.98 -0.96 8.67
N LEU A 191 -2.89 -1.57 9.17
CA LEU A 191 -1.97 -2.39 8.39
C LEU A 191 -2.70 -3.58 7.74
N ARG A 192 -3.58 -4.27 8.48
CA ARG A 192 -4.41 -5.37 7.92
C ARG A 192 -5.32 -4.86 6.81
N GLY A 193 -5.90 -3.67 6.96
CA GLY A 193 -6.82 -3.05 6.01
C GLY A 193 -6.14 -2.48 4.75
N MET A 194 -4.81 -2.31 4.75
CA MET A 194 -4.08 -1.86 3.56
C MET A 194 -4.17 -2.87 2.42
N ALA A 195 -4.16 -2.37 1.19
CA ALA A 195 -4.18 -3.19 -0.01
C ALA A 195 -2.95 -4.12 -0.06
N PHE A 196 -1.79 -3.59 0.33
CA PHE A 196 -0.54 -4.34 0.37
C PHE A 196 0.41 -3.78 1.43
N PHE A 197 1.21 -4.63 2.04
CA PHE A 197 2.43 -4.19 2.72
C PHE A 197 3.55 -5.20 2.49
N GLY A 198 4.79 -4.72 2.54
CA GLY A 198 5.99 -5.52 2.39
C GLY A 198 6.90 -5.48 3.60
N LEU A 199 7.83 -6.42 3.65
CA LEU A 199 8.87 -6.49 4.68
C LEU A 199 10.24 -6.38 4.01
N THR A 200 11.11 -5.54 4.58
CA THR A 200 12.42 -5.23 3.98
C THR A 200 13.38 -6.42 3.94
N GLU A 201 13.19 -7.39 4.83
CA GLU A 201 13.96 -8.63 4.98
C GLU A 201 13.55 -9.68 3.95
N PHE A 202 12.40 -9.50 3.28
CA PHE A 202 11.82 -10.47 2.37
C PHE A 202 11.54 -9.87 0.98
N GLN A 203 12.52 -9.20 0.38
CA GLN A 203 12.36 -8.43 -0.87
C GLN A 203 11.68 -9.24 -2.01
N ARG A 204 12.08 -10.50 -2.21
CA ARG A 204 11.49 -11.38 -3.23
C ARG A 204 10.03 -11.75 -2.95
N LYS A 205 9.69 -12.02 -1.69
CA LYS A 205 8.29 -12.31 -1.31
C LYS A 205 7.44 -11.04 -1.40
N THR A 206 8.01 -9.89 -1.04
CA THR A 206 7.41 -8.55 -1.17
C THR A 206 7.08 -8.27 -2.64
N GLN A 207 8.03 -8.48 -3.55
CA GLN A 207 7.81 -8.37 -4.99
C GLN A 207 6.66 -9.29 -5.45
N TYR A 208 6.73 -10.58 -5.11
CA TYR A 208 5.72 -11.57 -5.50
C TYR A 208 4.30 -11.15 -5.05
N LEU A 209 4.14 -10.78 -3.78
CA LEU A 209 2.85 -10.39 -3.24
C LEU A 209 2.33 -9.09 -3.88
N PHE A 210 3.20 -8.11 -4.13
CA PHE A 210 2.79 -6.86 -4.78
C PHE A 210 2.26 -7.13 -6.19
N GLU A 211 3.02 -7.88 -6.99
CA GLU A 211 2.64 -8.27 -8.35
C GLU A 211 1.28 -8.98 -8.40
N ARG A 212 1.02 -9.89 -7.45
CA ARG A 212 -0.25 -10.62 -7.37
C ARG A 212 -1.40 -9.85 -6.75
N THR A 213 -1.12 -8.80 -5.99
CA THR A 213 -2.15 -7.94 -5.40
C THR A 213 -2.73 -6.99 -6.44
N PHE A 214 -1.88 -6.41 -7.28
CA PHE A 214 -2.28 -5.42 -8.28
C PHE A 214 -2.33 -5.95 -9.70
N ASN A 215 -2.03 -7.25 -9.89
CA ASN A 215 -1.89 -7.88 -11.21
C ASN A 215 -0.88 -7.12 -12.10
N LEU A 216 0.27 -6.78 -11.52
CA LEU A 216 1.37 -6.06 -12.17
C LEU A 216 2.63 -6.94 -12.21
N LYS A 217 3.63 -6.52 -12.98
CA LYS A 217 4.94 -7.16 -13.05
C LYS A 217 6.05 -6.11 -13.01
N PHE A 218 7.04 -6.34 -12.15
CA PHE A 218 8.25 -5.52 -12.18
C PHE A 218 9.15 -5.96 -13.32
N ILE A 219 9.75 -4.99 -14.04
CA ILE A 219 10.70 -5.27 -15.12
C ILE A 219 11.96 -5.93 -14.55
N ARG A 220 12.46 -5.41 -13.43
CA ARG A 220 13.64 -5.94 -12.75
C ARG A 220 13.25 -6.65 -11.47
N PRO A 221 13.83 -7.84 -11.21
CA PRO A 221 13.63 -8.52 -9.95
C PRO A 221 14.21 -7.73 -8.77
N PHE A 222 13.57 -7.82 -7.62
CA PHE A 222 14.09 -7.23 -6.38
C PHE A 222 15.31 -8.02 -5.91
N MET A 223 16.32 -7.34 -5.39
CA MET A 223 17.53 -7.98 -4.84
C MET A 223 17.55 -7.79 -3.33
N GLN A 224 17.93 -8.85 -2.61
CA GLN A 224 18.06 -8.79 -1.16
C GLN A 224 19.46 -8.25 -0.82
N TYR A 225 19.51 -7.12 -0.12
CA TYR A 225 20.75 -6.53 0.37
C TYR A 225 20.72 -6.51 1.90
N ASN A 226 21.36 -7.50 2.52
CA ASN A 226 21.40 -7.63 3.99
C ASN A 226 22.50 -6.76 4.62
N SER A 227 23.56 -6.45 3.87
CA SER A 227 24.62 -5.51 4.26
C SER A 227 24.10 -4.07 4.18
N THR A 228 23.27 -3.70 5.15
CA THR A 228 22.76 -2.32 5.29
C THR A 228 23.64 -1.53 6.26
N ARG A 229 23.55 -0.20 6.21
CA ARG A 229 24.25 0.67 7.18
C ARG A 229 23.91 0.37 8.65
N ALA A 230 22.77 -0.28 8.92
CA ALA A 230 22.42 -0.77 10.25
C ALA A 230 23.12 -2.10 10.59
N GLY A 231 23.27 -3.01 9.61
CA GLY A 231 23.96 -4.29 9.80
C GLY A 231 25.48 -4.18 9.93
N GLY A 232 26.06 -2.99 9.73
CA GLY A 232 27.47 -2.69 10.02
C GLY A 232 27.69 -1.98 11.35
N VAL A 233 26.65 -1.83 12.18
CA VAL A 233 26.80 -1.33 13.54
C VAL A 233 26.93 -2.54 14.45
N GLU A 234 28.11 -2.74 15.02
CA GLU A 234 28.27 -3.69 16.13
C GLU A 234 27.73 -3.02 17.39
N VAL A 235 26.74 -3.67 18.00
CA VAL A 235 26.02 -3.20 19.19
C VAL A 235 25.98 -4.38 20.14
N ASP A 236 26.28 -4.15 21.41
CA ASP A 236 26.21 -5.18 22.45
C ASP A 236 24.75 -5.60 22.72
N GLU A 237 24.59 -6.77 23.32
CA GLU A 237 23.27 -7.35 23.60
C GLU A 237 22.43 -6.49 24.56
N ASP A 238 23.05 -5.78 25.50
CA ASP A 238 22.34 -4.95 26.47
C ASP A 238 21.74 -3.73 25.78
N THR A 239 22.51 -3.09 24.89
CA THR A 239 22.01 -2.00 24.05
C THR A 239 20.92 -2.47 23.09
N ILE A 240 21.01 -3.70 22.54
CA ILE A 240 19.93 -4.26 21.70
C ILE A 240 18.64 -4.38 22.51
N ARG A 241 18.69 -4.97 23.72
CA ARG A 241 17.52 -5.09 24.60
C ARG A 241 16.92 -3.73 24.94
N HIS A 242 17.76 -2.74 25.21
CA HIS A 242 17.27 -1.38 25.48
C HIS A 242 16.57 -0.76 24.26
N ILE A 243 17.08 -0.98 23.03
CA ILE A 243 16.40 -0.54 21.80
C ILE A 243 15.06 -1.27 21.62
N GLU A 244 14.99 -2.56 21.94
CA GLU A 244 13.74 -3.32 21.92
C GLU A 244 12.71 -2.75 22.90
N GLU A 245 13.12 -2.38 24.12
CA GLU A 245 12.26 -1.72 25.12
C GLU A 245 11.71 -0.38 24.62
N LEU A 246 12.59 0.49 24.06
CA LEU A 246 12.19 1.77 23.46
C LEU A 246 11.22 1.61 22.28
N ASN A 247 11.21 0.42 21.66
CA ASN A 247 10.41 0.09 20.48
C ASN A 247 9.45 -1.08 20.72
N ASP A 248 9.01 -1.33 21.97
CA ASP A 248 8.18 -2.50 22.31
C ASP A 248 6.91 -2.60 21.45
N LEU A 249 6.22 -1.49 21.19
CA LEU A 249 5.03 -1.51 20.33
C LEU A 249 5.38 -1.84 18.88
N ASP A 250 6.50 -1.31 18.37
CA ASP A 250 7.01 -1.65 17.06
C ASP A 250 7.43 -3.13 16.98
N MET A 251 7.98 -3.73 18.05
CA MET A 251 8.29 -5.17 18.15
C MET A 251 7.01 -6.00 18.00
N GLN A 252 6.00 -5.70 18.82
CA GLN A 252 4.71 -6.38 18.76
C GLN A 252 3.98 -6.20 17.42
N LEU A 253 4.06 -5.01 16.81
CA LEU A 253 3.50 -4.76 15.49
C LEU A 253 4.25 -5.54 14.40
N TYR A 254 5.58 -5.59 14.48
CA TYR A 254 6.40 -6.25 13.47
C TYR A 254 6.21 -7.77 13.50
N ASP A 255 6.14 -8.39 14.68
CA ASP A 255 5.83 -9.82 14.82
C ASP A 255 4.48 -10.17 14.21
N TYR A 256 3.45 -9.38 14.54
CA TYR A 256 2.14 -9.50 13.92
C TYR A 256 2.18 -9.33 12.39
N ALA A 257 2.91 -8.31 11.91
CA ALA A 257 3.03 -8.04 10.48
C ALA A 257 3.76 -9.17 9.75
N LYS A 258 4.78 -9.76 10.38
CA LYS A 258 5.57 -10.88 9.86
C LYS A 258 4.73 -12.13 9.71
N ASP A 259 3.95 -12.49 10.72
CA ASP A 259 3.00 -13.60 10.64
C ASP A 259 1.95 -13.39 9.54
N LEU A 260 1.26 -12.25 9.57
CA LEU A 260 0.25 -11.91 8.56
C LEU A 260 0.82 -11.90 7.13
N PHE A 261 2.02 -11.39 6.94
CA PHE A 261 2.71 -11.37 5.65
C PHE A 261 3.00 -12.80 5.15
N GLN A 262 3.49 -13.68 6.03
CA GLN A 262 3.75 -15.07 5.69
C GLN A 262 2.47 -15.81 5.32
N GLN A 263 1.38 -15.61 6.07
CA GLN A 263 0.07 -16.19 5.75
C GLN A 263 -0.43 -15.72 4.38
N ARG A 264 -0.37 -14.40 4.10
CA ARG A 264 -0.74 -13.84 2.79
C ARG A 264 0.08 -14.44 1.66
N TYR A 265 1.39 -14.58 1.85
CA TYR A 265 2.30 -15.19 0.88
C TYR A 265 1.93 -16.66 0.61
N GLN A 266 1.77 -17.46 1.66
CA GLN A 266 1.42 -18.88 1.55
C GLN A 266 0.06 -19.07 0.86
N TYR A 267 -0.96 -18.29 1.26
CA TYR A 267 -2.28 -18.33 0.67
C TYR A 267 -2.25 -18.05 -0.84
N LYS A 268 -1.57 -16.97 -1.26
CA LYS A 268 -1.43 -16.64 -2.69
C LYS A 268 -0.69 -17.72 -3.47
N ARG A 269 0.36 -18.32 -2.90
CA ARG A 269 1.08 -19.45 -3.53
C ARG A 269 0.22 -20.71 -3.65
N GLN A 270 -0.63 -21.00 -2.66
CA GLN A 270 -1.56 -22.12 -2.72
C GLN A 270 -2.62 -21.92 -3.81
N LEU A 271 -3.20 -20.72 -3.91
CA LEU A 271 -4.14 -20.38 -4.98
C LEU A 271 -3.51 -20.54 -6.36
N GLU A 272 -2.32 -19.98 -6.58
CA GLU A 272 -1.60 -20.08 -7.86
C GLU A 272 -1.34 -21.55 -8.26
N ARG A 273 -0.93 -22.40 -7.31
CA ARG A 273 -0.76 -23.83 -7.55
C ARG A 273 -2.06 -24.54 -7.89
N ARG A 274 -3.17 -24.16 -7.25
CA ARG A 274 -4.50 -24.72 -7.55
C ARG A 274 -4.95 -24.34 -8.95
N GLU A 275 -4.80 -23.08 -9.34
CA GLU A 275 -5.10 -22.60 -10.69
C GLU A 275 -4.27 -23.31 -11.76
N GLN A 276 -2.97 -23.50 -11.52
CA GLN A 276 -2.10 -24.26 -12.43
C GLN A 276 -2.58 -25.71 -12.60
N ARG A 277 -2.95 -26.40 -11.51
CA ARG A 277 -3.47 -27.78 -11.58
C ARG A 277 -4.77 -27.87 -12.36
N LEU A 278 -5.67 -26.88 -12.21
CA LEU A 278 -6.92 -26.82 -12.96
C LEU A 278 -6.64 -26.63 -14.46
N LYS A 279 -5.78 -25.67 -14.82
CA LYS A 279 -5.37 -25.44 -16.22
C LYS A 279 -4.73 -26.69 -16.83
N SER A 280 -3.80 -27.34 -16.14
CA SER A 280 -3.18 -28.58 -16.63
C SER A 280 -4.15 -29.76 -16.73
N ARG A 281 -5.28 -29.74 -16.01
CA ARG A 281 -6.34 -30.75 -16.16
C ARG A 281 -7.23 -30.43 -17.36
N GLU A 282 -7.60 -29.16 -17.54
CA GLU A 282 -8.35 -28.69 -18.70
C GLU A 282 -7.59 -28.92 -20.01
N GLU A 283 -6.29 -28.63 -20.04
CA GLU A 283 -5.41 -28.90 -21.19
C GLU A 283 -5.38 -30.40 -21.55
N ARG A 284 -5.31 -31.28 -20.55
CA ARG A 284 -5.37 -32.75 -20.77
C ARG A 284 -6.72 -33.19 -21.30
N LEU A 285 -7.82 -32.63 -20.78
CA LEU A 285 -9.16 -32.93 -21.26
C LEU A 285 -9.34 -32.47 -22.71
N LEU A 286 -8.90 -31.25 -23.04
CA LEU A 286 -8.93 -30.73 -24.40
C LEU A 286 -8.10 -31.58 -25.37
N HIS A 287 -6.92 -32.04 -24.96
CA HIS A 287 -6.11 -32.96 -25.78
C HIS A 287 -6.85 -34.26 -26.06
N ARG A 288 -7.43 -34.88 -25.03
CA ARG A 288 -8.21 -36.12 -25.18
C ARG A 288 -9.44 -35.93 -26.06
N THR A 289 -10.16 -34.82 -25.94
CA THR A 289 -11.32 -34.53 -26.79
C THR A 289 -10.92 -34.31 -28.24
N LYS A 290 -9.77 -33.66 -28.50
CA LYS A 290 -9.21 -33.51 -29.86
C LYS A 290 -8.75 -34.83 -30.48
N GLU A 291 -8.28 -35.78 -29.68
CA GLU A 291 -7.95 -37.14 -30.15
C GLU A 291 -9.20 -37.99 -30.43
N VAL A 292 -10.34 -37.67 -29.82
CA VAL A 292 -11.60 -38.41 -29.97
C VAL A 292 -12.50 -37.83 -31.07
N LEU A 293 -12.34 -36.57 -31.48
CA LEU A 293 -12.98 -36.07 -32.71
C LEU A 293 -12.38 -36.80 -33.92
N PRO A 294 -13.19 -37.47 -34.77
CA PRO A 294 -12.71 -38.02 -36.01
C PRO A 294 -12.06 -36.91 -36.83
N ARG A 295 -10.92 -37.21 -37.47
CA ARG A 295 -10.49 -36.43 -38.63
C ARG A 295 -11.66 -36.49 -39.60
N GLU A 296 -12.33 -35.36 -39.85
CA GLU A 296 -13.22 -35.28 -41.01
C GLU A 296 -12.36 -35.66 -42.21
N ASP A 297 -12.72 -36.77 -42.83
CA ASP A 297 -12.19 -37.20 -44.10
C ASP A 297 -12.42 -36.06 -45.10
N THR A 298 -11.40 -35.24 -45.33
CA THR A 298 -11.35 -34.43 -46.54
C THR A 298 -11.24 -35.43 -47.69
N GLU A 299 -12.37 -35.69 -48.34
CA GLU A 299 -12.42 -36.28 -49.68
C GLU A 299 -11.50 -35.47 -50.60
N GLU A 300 -10.27 -35.95 -50.83
CA GLU A 300 -9.49 -35.53 -51.99
C GLU A 300 -10.08 -36.22 -53.24
N PRO A 301 -10.38 -35.48 -54.31
CA PRO A 301 -10.86 -36.06 -55.54
C PRO A 301 -9.71 -36.74 -56.29
N GLY A 302 -9.83 -38.05 -56.50
CA GLY A 302 -9.31 -38.78 -57.65
C GLY A 302 -7.81 -38.71 -57.91
N ARG A 303 -7.03 -39.63 -57.33
CA ARG A 303 -5.75 -40.04 -57.90
C ARG A 303 -5.96 -41.27 -58.79
N VAL A 304 -6.00 -41.04 -60.11
CA VAL A 304 -6.07 -42.07 -61.14
C VAL A 304 -4.84 -42.99 -61.04
N PRO A 305 -4.99 -44.33 -61.09
CA PRO A 305 -3.85 -45.24 -61.10
C PRO A 305 -3.01 -45.05 -62.37
N THR A 306 -1.69 -44.94 -62.22
CA THR A 306 -0.73 -44.85 -63.33
C THR A 306 -0.71 -46.13 -64.17
N GLU A 307 -0.55 -45.96 -65.49
CA GLU A 307 -0.61 -46.95 -66.58
C GLU A 307 0.25 -48.21 -66.36
N ASP A 308 1.29 -48.13 -65.52
CA ASP A 308 2.22 -49.23 -65.23
C ASP A 308 1.63 -50.35 -64.35
N TYR A 309 0.46 -50.17 -63.73
CA TYR A 309 -0.23 -51.24 -62.99
C TYR A 309 -1.18 -52.06 -63.88
N MET A 310 -1.56 -51.55 -65.05
CA MET A 310 -2.48 -52.24 -65.97
C MET A 310 -1.75 -53.13 -66.99
N SER A 311 -0.45 -52.93 -67.22
CA SER A 311 0.35 -53.78 -68.11
C SER A 311 0.68 -55.16 -67.50
N HIS A 312 0.81 -55.27 -66.18
CA HIS A 312 1.12 -56.54 -65.50
C HIS A 312 -0.07 -57.49 -65.34
N ILE A 313 -1.30 -57.07 -65.65
CA ILE A 313 -2.49 -57.91 -65.52
C ILE A 313 -2.89 -58.56 -66.87
N ILE A 314 -2.37 -58.07 -68.00
CA ILE A 314 -2.75 -58.57 -69.34
C ILE A 314 -1.80 -59.68 -69.85
N GLU A 315 -0.62 -59.88 -69.27
CA GLU A 315 0.29 -60.98 -69.66
C GLU A 315 0.07 -62.32 -68.92
N LYS A 316 -1.07 -62.50 -68.23
CA LYS A 316 -1.35 -63.76 -67.52
C LYS A 316 -2.73 -64.38 -67.73
N TRP A 317 -3.41 -64.06 -68.83
CA TRP A 317 -4.59 -64.80 -69.30
C TRP A 317 -4.59 -64.99 -70.81
#